data_AF-A0A6G2D5U6-F1
#
_entry.id   AF-A0A6G2D5U6-F1
#
_cell.length_a   1.000
_cell.length_b   1.000
_cell.length_c   1.000
_cell.angle_alpha   90.00
_cell.angle_beta   90.00
_cell.angle_gamma   90.00
#
_symmetry.space_group_name_H-M   'P 1'
#
loop_
_entity.id
_entity.type
_entity.pdbx_description
1 polymer ?
#
loop_
_entity_poly.entity_id
_entity_poly.type
_entity_poly.pdbx_seq_one_letter_code
_entity_poly.pdbx_strand_id
1 'polypeptide(L)'
;HLVFALRAHTLFKRDKDYIIRKGEKDQELVLLDQGTGRLMEMTKLQGGLHQAIEAKEHVKLSPETRAMASITYQSLFKMFNKISGMTGTGKVAEKEFIETYNMSVVRIPTNRPRQRID
;
A
#
# COMPACT_ATOMS: atom_id res chain seq x y z
N HIS A 1 -14.32 6.29 -18.62
CA HIS A 1 -15.46 5.57 -18.03
C HIS A 1 -16.16 4.59 -18.98
N LEU A 2 -16.52 4.98 -20.22
CA LEU A 2 -17.17 4.06 -21.20
C LEU A 2 -16.41 2.74 -21.41
N VAL A 3 -15.08 2.80 -21.56
CA VAL A 3 -14.23 1.61 -21.69
C VAL A 3 -14.32 0.69 -20.48
N PHE A 4 -14.41 1.23 -19.27
CA PHE A 4 -14.53 0.43 -18.04
C PHE A 4 -15.89 -0.23 -17.93
N ALA A 5 -16.97 0.47 -18.30
CA ALA A 5 -18.30 -0.12 -18.37
C ALA A 5 -18.34 -1.28 -19.40
N LEU A 6 -17.80 -1.08 -20.60
CA LEU A 6 -17.70 -2.14 -21.61
C LEU A 6 -16.90 -3.34 -21.10
N ARG A 7 -15.74 -3.10 -20.47
CA ARG A 7 -14.92 -4.17 -19.88
C ARG A 7 -15.66 -4.91 -18.76
N ALA A 8 -16.33 -4.20 -17.85
CA ALA A 8 -17.13 -4.80 -16.79
C ALA A 8 -18.27 -5.68 -17.33
N HIS A 9 -18.90 -5.28 -18.45
CA HIS A 9 -19.96 -6.07 -19.08
C HIS A 9 -19.45 -7.27 -19.90
N THR A 10 -18.31 -7.13 -20.58
CA THR A 10 -17.84 -8.13 -21.56
C THR A 10 -16.82 -9.10 -21.00
N LEU A 11 -15.93 -8.64 -20.09
CA LEU A 11 -14.79 -9.42 -19.60
C LEU A 11 -15.02 -10.03 -18.22
N PHE A 12 -15.90 -9.44 -17.41
CA PHE A 12 -16.16 -9.91 -16.04
C PHE A 12 -17.55 -10.54 -15.95
N LYS A 13 -17.59 -11.79 -15.51
CA LYS A 13 -18.83 -12.56 -15.32
C LYS A 13 -19.05 -12.86 -13.85
N ARG A 14 -20.29 -12.60 -13.41
CA ARG A 14 -20.78 -13.01 -12.10
C ARG A 14 -20.70 -14.53 -11.96
N ASP A 15 -20.39 -15.00 -10.76
CA ASP A 15 -20.21 -16.40 -10.37
C ASP A 15 -19.04 -17.11 -11.05
N LYS A 16 -18.19 -16.37 -11.77
CA LYS A 16 -16.92 -16.85 -12.34
C LYS A 16 -15.74 -16.00 -11.91
N ASP A 17 -15.82 -14.69 -12.14
CA ASP A 17 -14.73 -13.75 -11.84
C ASP A 17 -14.97 -12.98 -10.53
N TYR A 18 -16.24 -12.88 -10.10
CA TYR A 18 -16.65 -12.25 -8.86
C TYR A 18 -18.00 -12.79 -8.40
N ILE A 19 -18.32 -12.58 -7.12
CA ILE A 19 -19.64 -12.80 -6.54
C ILE A 19 -20.14 -11.53 -5.86
N ILE A 20 -21.45 -11.44 -5.69
CA ILE A 20 -22.08 -10.42 -4.84
C ILE A 20 -22.48 -11.08 -3.52
N ARG A 21 -21.91 -10.62 -2.42
CA ARG A 21 -22.22 -11.10 -1.06
C ARG A 21 -22.97 -10.03 -0.29
N LYS A 22 -23.79 -10.43 0.69
CA LYS A 22 -24.27 -9.51 1.73
C LYS A 22 -23.11 -9.21 2.68
N GLY A 23 -22.57 -7.99 2.62
CA GLY A 23 -21.63 -7.48 3.61
C GLY A 23 -22.36 -7.08 4.90
N GLU A 24 -21.62 -6.51 5.85
CA GLU A 24 -22.17 -6.14 7.18
C GLU A 24 -23.26 -5.06 7.11
N LYS A 25 -23.24 -4.21 6.08
CA LYS A 25 -24.17 -3.07 5.93
C LYS A 25 -24.93 -3.09 4.61
N ASP A 26 -24.24 -3.41 3.51
CA ASP A 26 -24.78 -3.40 2.15
C ASP A 26 -24.30 -4.64 1.38
N GLN A 27 -24.85 -4.88 0.20
CA GLN A 27 -24.24 -5.84 -0.74
C GLN A 27 -22.84 -5.35 -1.13
N GLU A 28 -21.91 -6.27 -1.33
CA GLU A 28 -20.54 -5.99 -1.74
C GLU A 28 -20.07 -6.97 -2.81
N LEU A 29 -19.22 -6.48 -3.70
CA LEU A 29 -18.57 -7.30 -4.72
C LEU A 29 -17.28 -7.90 -4.16
N VAL A 30 -17.12 -9.21 -4.29
CA VAL A 30 -15.92 -9.94 -3.89
C VAL A 30 -15.36 -10.68 -5.10
N LEU A 31 -14.07 -10.52 -5.38
CA LEU A 31 -13.40 -11.18 -6.50
C LEU A 31 -13.17 -12.67 -6.19
N LEU A 32 -13.21 -13.49 -7.24
CA LEU A 32 -12.83 -14.89 -7.19
C LEU A 32 -11.45 -15.08 -7.83
N ASP A 33 -10.60 -15.87 -7.19
CA ASP A 33 -9.37 -16.37 -7.82
C ASP A 33 -9.75 -17.43 -8.86
N GLN A 34 -9.37 -17.21 -10.12
CA GLN A 34 -9.69 -18.11 -11.24
C GLN A 34 -9.06 -19.50 -11.11
N GLY A 35 -7.94 -19.63 -10.38
CA GLY A 35 -7.26 -20.92 -10.22
C GLY A 35 -7.84 -21.78 -9.10
N THR A 36 -8.17 -21.15 -7.97
CA THR A 36 -8.57 -21.87 -6.74
C THR A 36 -10.04 -21.74 -6.40
N GLY A 37 -10.77 -20.81 -7.05
CA GLY A 37 -12.15 -20.47 -6.71
C GLY A 37 -12.29 -19.79 -5.34
N ARG A 38 -11.17 -19.40 -4.70
CA ARG A 38 -11.20 -18.76 -3.38
C ARG A 38 -11.64 -17.30 -3.50
N LEU A 39 -12.32 -16.84 -2.46
CA LEU A 39 -12.70 -15.44 -2.31
C LEU A 39 -11.46 -14.61 -1.98
N MET A 40 -11.23 -13.59 -2.79
CA MET A 40 -10.18 -12.60 -2.56
C MET A 40 -10.75 -11.44 -1.75
N GLU A 41 -11.06 -11.72 -0.48
CA GLU A 41 -11.56 -10.72 0.46
C GLU A 41 -10.56 -9.55 0.56
N MET A 42 -11.06 -8.32 0.64
CA MET A 42 -10.29 -7.06 0.66
C MET A 42 -9.55 -6.68 -0.63
N THR A 43 -9.55 -7.52 -1.68
CA THR A 43 -8.91 -7.18 -2.96
C THR A 43 -9.86 -6.37 -3.84
N LYS A 44 -9.39 -5.23 -4.36
CA LYS A 44 -10.13 -4.40 -5.31
C LYS A 44 -9.38 -4.23 -6.62
N LEU A 45 -10.12 -4.15 -7.72
CA LEU A 45 -9.54 -3.82 -9.03
C LEU A 45 -9.17 -2.33 -9.08
N GLN A 46 -8.06 -2.02 -9.71
CA GLN A 46 -7.54 -0.66 -9.81
C GLN A 46 -8.19 0.15 -10.94
N GLY A 47 -8.03 1.47 -10.89
CA GLY A 47 -8.36 2.39 -11.99
C GLY A 47 -9.84 2.48 -12.31
N GLY A 48 -10.70 2.46 -11.29
CA GLY A 48 -12.16 2.56 -11.45
C GLY A 48 -12.87 1.31 -11.99
N LEU A 49 -12.14 0.22 -12.27
CA LEU A 49 -12.75 -0.99 -12.83
C LEU A 49 -13.61 -1.73 -11.80
N HIS A 50 -13.24 -1.70 -10.53
CA HIS A 50 -14.05 -2.30 -9.45
C HIS A 50 -15.40 -1.59 -9.34
N GLN A 51 -15.39 -0.26 -9.36
CA GLN A 51 -16.57 0.59 -9.34
C GLN A 51 -17.46 0.38 -10.58
N ALA A 52 -16.85 0.12 -11.74
CA ALA A 52 -17.62 -0.20 -12.95
C ALA A 52 -18.40 -1.51 -12.82
N ILE A 53 -17.85 -2.51 -12.12
CA ILE A 53 -18.56 -3.77 -11.87
C ILE A 53 -19.60 -3.61 -10.75
N GLU A 54 -19.27 -2.87 -9.67
CA GLU A 54 -20.25 -2.49 -8.64
C GLU A 54 -21.47 -1.77 -9.25
N ALA A 55 -21.23 -0.82 -10.16
CA ALA A 55 -22.29 -0.10 -10.87
C ALA A 55 -23.13 -1.02 -11.77
N LYS A 56 -22.48 -1.94 -12.50
CA LYS A 56 -23.14 -2.94 -13.35
C LYS A 56 -24.10 -3.83 -12.55
N GLU A 57 -23.71 -4.21 -11.34
CA GLU A 57 -24.50 -5.08 -10.46
C GLU A 57 -25.45 -4.30 -9.54
N HIS A 58 -25.56 -2.98 -9.72
CA HIS A 58 -26.38 -2.10 -8.89
C HIS A 58 -26.05 -2.16 -7.39
N VAL A 59 -24.78 -2.43 -7.08
CA VAL A 59 -24.24 -2.48 -5.72
C VAL A 59 -23.73 -1.10 -5.33
N LYS A 60 -23.69 -0.82 -4.02
CA LYS A 60 -23.16 0.43 -3.49
C LYS A 60 -21.70 0.61 -3.93
N LEU A 61 -21.44 1.76 -4.57
CA LEU A 61 -20.11 2.13 -5.00
C LEU A 61 -19.18 2.32 -3.81
N SER A 62 -18.03 1.67 -3.86
CA SER A 62 -17.01 1.85 -2.85
C SER A 62 -16.07 3.02 -3.21
N PRO A 63 -15.59 3.78 -2.21
CA PRO A 63 -14.72 4.92 -2.46
C PRO A 63 -13.43 4.45 -3.15
N GLU A 64 -13.07 5.12 -4.25
CA GLU A 64 -11.83 4.85 -4.96
C GLU A 64 -10.66 5.52 -4.21
N THR A 65 -9.91 4.73 -3.46
CA THR A 65 -8.62 5.19 -2.93
C THR A 65 -7.54 4.92 -3.97
N ARG A 66 -7.11 5.98 -4.67
CA ARG A 66 -6.00 5.90 -5.63
C ARG A 66 -4.76 6.55 -5.04
N ALA A 67 -3.68 5.79 -4.90
CA ALA A 67 -2.35 6.36 -4.66
C ALA A 67 -1.93 7.13 -5.92
N MET A 68 -1.83 8.46 -5.81
CA MET A 68 -1.44 9.32 -6.94
C MET A 68 0.07 9.29 -7.20
N ALA A 69 0.85 9.17 -6.13
CA ALA A 69 2.29 9.03 -6.18
C ALA A 69 2.74 8.16 -5.00
N SER A 70 3.85 7.46 -5.19
CA SER A 70 4.54 6.74 -4.13
C SER A 70 6.03 6.90 -4.32
N ILE A 71 6.75 7.00 -3.20
CA ILE A 71 8.21 6.98 -3.17
C ILE A 71 8.64 6.29 -1.88
N THR A 72 9.69 5.48 -1.95
CA THR A 72 10.28 4.90 -0.75
C THR A 72 11.14 5.95 -0.04
N TYR A 73 11.26 5.88 1.29
CA TYR A 73 12.12 6.82 2.02
C TYR A 73 13.57 6.78 1.52
N GLN A 74 14.08 5.59 1.16
CA GLN A 74 15.40 5.42 0.57
C GLN A 74 15.57 6.26 -0.70
N SER A 75 14.59 6.19 -1.61
CA SER A 75 14.64 6.93 -2.88
C SER A 75 14.44 8.43 -2.66
N LEU A 76 13.53 8.80 -1.77
CA LEU A 76 13.27 10.20 -1.43
C LEU A 76 14.51 10.88 -0.86
N PHE A 77 15.18 10.25 0.10
CA PHE A 77 16.36 10.85 0.72
C PHE A 77 17.55 10.94 -0.25
N LYS A 78 17.71 10.01 -1.19
CA LYS A 78 18.73 10.08 -2.24
C LYS A 78 18.57 11.28 -3.19
N MET A 79 17.40 11.93 -3.23
CA MET A 79 17.19 13.12 -4.04
C MET A 79 17.81 14.39 -3.43
N PHE A 80 18.18 14.38 -2.15
CA PHE A 80 18.80 15.53 -1.52
C PHE A 80 20.29 15.59 -1.81
N ASN A 81 20.80 16.77 -2.16
CA ASN A 81 22.24 17.00 -2.38
C ASN A 81 23.09 16.71 -1.13
N LYS A 82 22.50 16.81 0.06
CA LYS A 82 23.15 16.52 1.35
C LYS A 82 22.13 15.93 2.32
N ILE A 83 22.51 14.85 2.99
CA ILE A 83 21.70 14.17 4.00
C ILE A 83 22.48 14.15 5.32
N SER A 84 21.81 14.44 6.42
CA SER A 84 22.35 14.33 7.77
C SER A 84 21.25 13.92 8.73
N GLY A 85 21.60 13.23 9.82
CA GLY A 85 20.64 12.75 10.81
C GLY A 85 21.25 12.69 12.20
N MET A 86 20.38 12.66 13.22
CA MET A 86 20.77 12.56 14.62
C MET A 86 19.89 11.53 15.33
N THR A 87 20.51 10.67 16.13
CA THR A 87 19.81 9.66 16.95
C THR A 87 20.73 9.16 18.06
N GLY A 88 20.16 8.79 19.21
CA GLY A 88 20.90 8.20 20.33
C GLY A 88 21.28 6.73 20.12
N THR A 89 20.67 6.05 19.14
CA THR A 89 20.81 4.59 18.93
C THR A 89 21.39 4.22 17.56
N GLY A 90 21.82 5.20 16.76
CA GLY A 90 22.22 4.98 15.36
C GLY A 90 23.43 4.08 15.18
N LYS A 91 24.28 3.90 16.20
CA LYS A 91 25.51 3.10 16.07
C LYS A 91 25.25 1.63 15.76
N VAL A 92 24.13 1.08 16.21
CA VAL A 92 23.74 -0.31 15.95
C VAL A 92 23.37 -0.51 14.47
N ALA A 93 22.79 0.50 13.83
CA ALA A 93 22.33 0.45 12.44
C ALA A 93 23.32 1.10 11.45
N GLU A 94 24.57 1.34 11.87
CA GLU A 94 25.57 2.06 11.06
C GLU A 94 25.80 1.42 9.69
N LYS A 95 25.84 0.08 9.63
CA LYS A 95 26.00 -0.64 8.36
C LYS A 95 24.87 -0.32 7.37
N GLU A 96 23.64 -0.29 7.84
CA GLU A 96 22.47 0.04 6.99
C GLU A 96 22.48 1.50 6.53
N PHE A 97 22.90 2.44 7.40
CA PHE A 97 23.04 3.85 7.04
C PHE A 97 24.12 4.08 5.96
N ILE A 98 25.24 3.36 6.03
CA ILE A 98 26.30 3.42 5.01
C ILE A 98 25.80 2.81 3.70
N GLU A 99 25.24 1.60 3.73
CA GLU A 99 24.81 0.89 2.52
C GLU A 99 23.65 1.59 1.80
N THR A 100 22.69 2.15 2.55
CA THR A 100 21.47 2.72 1.98
C THR A 100 21.62 4.20 1.64
N TYR A 101 22.28 4.97 2.51
CA TYR A 101 22.33 6.43 2.44
C TYR A 101 23.75 7.00 2.33
N ASN A 102 24.78 6.15 2.33
CA ASN A 102 26.19 6.55 2.35
C ASN A 102 26.52 7.49 3.53
N MET A 103 25.90 7.23 4.69
CA MET A 103 26.03 8.04 5.90
C MET A 103 26.79 7.28 6.99
N SER A 104 27.89 7.86 7.47
CA SER A 104 28.63 7.37 8.64
C SER A 104 27.97 7.80 9.96
N VAL A 105 28.03 6.95 10.99
CA VAL A 105 27.48 7.27 12.31
C VAL A 105 28.58 7.60 13.32
N VAL A 106 28.61 8.86 13.75
CA VAL A 106 29.56 9.35 14.76
C VAL A 106 28.91 9.34 16.14
N ARG A 107 29.54 8.66 17.10
CA ARG A 107 29.09 8.64 18.50
C ARG A 107 29.62 9.88 19.22
N ILE A 108 28.73 10.82 19.51
CA ILE A 108 29.07 12.02 20.28
C ILE A 108 29.06 11.68 21.78
N PRO A 109 30.08 12.09 22.55
CA PRO A 109 30.11 11.87 24.00
C PRO A 109 28.95 12.62 24.69
N THR A 110 28.45 12.06 25.78
CA THR A 110 27.40 12.72 26.57
C THR A 110 27.99 13.89 27.36
N ASN A 111 27.22 14.97 27.48
CA ASN A 111 27.64 16.16 28.25
C ASN A 111 27.94 15.85 29.72
N ARG A 112 27.27 14.84 30.30
CA ARG A 112 27.48 14.37 31.67
C ARG A 112 27.62 12.84 31.69
N PRO A 113 28.29 12.27 32.72
CA PRO A 113 28.31 10.83 32.92
C PRO A 113 26.90 10.25 33.06
N ARG A 114 26.66 9.08 32.46
CA ARG A 114 25.37 8.39 32.56
C ARG A 114 25.23 7.80 33.96
N GLN A 115 24.16 8.14 34.67
CA GLN A 115 23.86 7.64 36.02
C GLN A 115 22.76 6.57 36.06
N ARG A 116 22.13 6.27 34.91
CA ARG A 116 21.05 5.29 34.81
C ARG A 116 21.61 3.88 34.98
N ILE A 117 20.98 3.10 35.86
CA ILE A 117 21.12 1.65 35.95
C ILE A 117 20.06 1.07 35.02
N ASP A 118 20.48 0.32 34.02
CA ASP A 118 19.60 -0.28 33.01
C ASP A 118 18.82 -1.48 33.59
#